data_AF-A0A1H4W719-F1
#
_entry.id   AF-A0A1H4W719-F1
#
_cell.length_a   1.000
_cell.length_b   1.000
_cell.length_c   1.000
_cell.angle_alpha   90.00
_cell.angle_beta   90.00
_cell.angle_gamma   90.00
#
_symmetry.space_group_name_H-M   'P 1'
#
loop_
_entity.id
_entity.type
_entity.pdbx_description
1 polymer ?
#
loop_
_entity_poly.entity_id
_entity_poly.type
_entity_poly.pdbx_seq_one_letter_code
_entity_poly.pdbx_strand_id
1 'polypeptide(L)'
;MTSRLLSGALLALLLVPTAAPALAAPAPTVDRSVDLAAAKTTLTIHAAGCEGCEITAHSALTSDYEDVWESKEVEVVDGVATFQVPTDRTAGLSLSLTAPWERRLGYVTVVAMRYAGTQPGDVIGYRDARTERRATACWGGTTEESFDMTIRTRKVRVDGVAPGKVPGTLAWARTTPEWLAPMRRVWNGVMGEQDIDFCEPPAEG
;
A
#
# COMPACT_ATOMS: atom_id res chain seq x y z
N MET A 1 -38.50 -1.15 -76.39
CA MET A 1 -37.32 -0.54 -77.04
C MET A 1 -36.09 -1.24 -76.46
N THR A 2 -35.69 -2.39 -77.01
CA THR A 2 -34.69 -2.58 -78.10
C THR A 2 -33.23 -2.34 -77.69
N SER A 3 -32.54 -3.47 -77.49
CA SER A 3 -31.12 -3.84 -77.70
C SER A 3 -30.09 -2.78 -78.15
N ARG A 4 -28.83 -2.92 -77.68
CA ARG A 4 -27.73 -3.64 -78.38
C ARG A 4 -26.42 -3.69 -77.57
N LEU A 5 -25.73 -4.82 -77.74
CA LEU A 5 -24.42 -5.25 -77.23
C LEU A 5 -23.25 -4.43 -77.80
N LEU A 6 -22.10 -4.46 -77.13
CA LEU A 6 -20.78 -4.61 -77.78
C LEU A 6 -19.72 -5.16 -76.82
N SER A 7 -19.08 -6.23 -77.27
CA SER A 7 -17.99 -7.00 -76.66
C SER A 7 -16.65 -6.24 -76.67
N GLY A 8 -15.78 -6.56 -75.71
CA GLY A 8 -14.36 -6.23 -75.75
C GLY A 8 -13.57 -7.12 -74.80
N ALA A 9 -13.06 -8.23 -75.33
CA ALA A 9 -12.17 -9.15 -74.63
C ALA A 9 -10.74 -8.60 -74.62
N LEU A 10 -10.07 -8.63 -73.46
CA LEU A 10 -8.62 -8.46 -73.35
C LEU A 10 -8.06 -9.54 -72.43
N LEU A 11 -7.38 -10.50 -73.06
CA LEU A 11 -6.49 -11.46 -72.41
C LEU A 11 -5.35 -10.70 -71.71
N ALA A 12 -5.15 -10.95 -70.42
CA ALA A 12 -3.92 -10.59 -69.73
C ALA A 12 -3.25 -11.87 -69.21
N LEU A 13 -1.95 -11.97 -69.53
CA LEU A 13 -1.11 -13.14 -69.33
C LEU A 13 -0.97 -13.57 -67.86
N LEU A 14 -0.92 -14.89 -67.70
CA LEU A 14 -0.51 -15.63 -66.52
C LEU A 14 0.91 -15.28 -66.09
N LEU A 15 1.08 -14.83 -64.85
CA LEU A 15 2.32 -14.93 -64.08
C LEU A 15 2.00 -15.71 -62.81
N VAL A 16 2.36 -17.00 -62.81
CA VAL A 16 2.26 -17.86 -61.64
C VAL A 16 3.58 -17.73 -60.87
N PRO A 17 3.62 -17.12 -59.68
CA PRO A 17 4.80 -17.21 -58.83
C PRO A 17 4.85 -18.61 -58.22
N THR A 18 5.86 -19.39 -58.59
CA THR A 18 6.22 -20.62 -57.86
C THR A 18 6.80 -20.23 -56.50
N ALA A 19 5.94 -20.15 -55.49
CA ALA A 19 6.35 -20.03 -54.09
C ALA A 19 6.96 -21.36 -53.63
N ALA A 20 8.25 -21.35 -53.30
CA ALA A 20 8.89 -22.46 -52.61
C ALA A 20 8.22 -22.66 -51.24
N PRO A 21 7.94 -23.91 -50.80
CA PRO A 21 7.49 -24.15 -49.44
C PRO A 21 8.65 -23.85 -48.50
N ALA A 22 8.61 -22.68 -47.85
CA ALA A 22 9.43 -22.44 -46.69
C ALA A 22 8.98 -23.42 -45.60
N LEU A 23 9.82 -24.41 -45.30
CA LEU A 23 9.72 -25.20 -44.08
C LEU A 23 9.78 -24.23 -42.90
N ALA A 24 8.61 -23.86 -42.38
CA ALA A 24 8.52 -23.14 -41.12
C ALA A 24 9.11 -24.06 -40.05
N ALA A 25 10.30 -23.70 -39.56
CA ALA A 25 10.85 -24.33 -38.37
C ALA A 25 9.81 -24.18 -37.25
N PRO A 26 9.54 -25.23 -36.45
CA PRO A 26 8.68 -25.08 -35.29
C PRO A 26 9.27 -23.97 -34.41
N ALA A 27 8.49 -22.91 -34.22
CA ALA A 27 8.86 -21.87 -33.28
C ALA A 27 9.07 -22.56 -31.91
N PRO A 28 10.15 -22.25 -31.19
CA PRO A 28 10.31 -22.77 -29.84
C PRO A 28 9.12 -22.25 -29.03
N THR A 29 8.21 -23.15 -28.67
CA THR A 29 7.24 -22.91 -27.61
C THR A 29 8.05 -22.77 -26.34
N VAL A 30 8.43 -21.54 -26.02
CA VAL A 30 8.93 -21.19 -24.70
C VAL A 30 7.74 -21.39 -23.79
N ASP A 31 7.73 -22.55 -23.13
CA ASP A 31 6.85 -22.87 -22.03
C ASP A 31 7.20 -21.90 -20.88
N ARG A 32 6.65 -20.68 -20.96
CA ARG A 32 6.73 -19.66 -19.91
C ARG A 32 5.71 -20.02 -18.82
N SER A 33 5.88 -21.19 -18.25
CA SER A 33 5.46 -21.45 -16.89
C SER A 33 6.51 -20.80 -15.97
N VAL A 34 6.59 -19.46 -16.03
CA VAL A 34 7.29 -18.70 -14.99
C VAL A 34 6.37 -18.85 -13.79
N ASP A 35 6.84 -19.54 -12.75
CA ASP A 35 6.30 -19.32 -11.40
C ASP A 35 6.41 -17.81 -11.17
N LEU A 36 5.33 -17.07 -11.43
CA LEU A 36 5.22 -15.67 -11.12
C LEU A 36 5.16 -15.62 -9.61
N ALA A 37 6.34 -15.59 -8.97
CA ALA A 37 6.45 -15.20 -7.58
C ALA A 37 5.59 -13.94 -7.43
N ALA A 38 4.63 -13.97 -6.49
CA ALA A 38 3.72 -12.86 -6.27
C ALA A 38 4.52 -11.56 -6.20
N ALA A 39 4.09 -10.54 -6.95
CA ALA A 39 4.78 -9.26 -6.98
C ALA A 39 4.95 -8.73 -5.56
N LYS A 40 6.13 -8.19 -5.27
CA LYS A 40 6.46 -7.61 -3.96
C LYS A 40 6.85 -6.16 -4.14
N THR A 41 6.44 -5.35 -3.16
CA THR A 41 6.84 -3.98 -2.99
C THR A 41 7.86 -3.91 -1.85
N THR A 42 9.00 -3.28 -2.12
CA THR A 42 9.96 -2.89 -1.08
C THR A 42 9.44 -1.62 -0.42
N LEU A 43 8.91 -1.75 0.79
CA LEU A 43 8.42 -0.62 1.58
C LEU A 43 9.51 -0.17 2.55
N THR A 44 10.06 1.02 2.34
CA THR A 44 11.09 1.61 3.20
C THR A 44 10.45 2.67 4.10
N ILE A 45 10.46 2.40 5.40
CA ILE A 45 9.94 3.29 6.44
C ILE A 45 11.09 4.12 7.01
N HIS A 46 11.05 5.43 6.78
CA HIS A 46 11.98 6.38 7.38
C HIS A 46 11.42 6.87 8.71
N ALA A 47 12.02 6.45 9.81
CA ALA A 47 11.56 6.63 11.18
C ALA A 47 12.67 7.17 12.12
N ALA A 48 13.48 8.13 11.66
CA ALA A 48 14.62 8.68 12.40
C ALA A 48 14.33 9.23 13.82
N GLY A 49 13.07 9.36 14.23
CA GLY A 49 12.67 9.70 15.61
C GLY A 49 12.47 8.50 16.54
N CYS A 50 12.69 7.27 16.07
CA CYS A 50 12.27 6.02 16.69
C CYS A 50 13.33 4.90 16.58
N GLU A 51 14.58 5.19 16.91
CA GLU A 51 15.61 4.14 16.92
C GLU A 51 15.25 3.01 17.90
N GLY A 52 15.38 1.76 17.44
CA GLY A 52 15.00 0.56 18.19
C GLY A 52 13.50 0.35 18.33
N CYS A 53 12.67 1.09 17.57
CA CYS A 53 11.25 0.81 17.50
C CYS A 53 11.00 -0.44 16.65
N GLU A 54 10.09 -1.26 17.11
CA GLU A 54 9.63 -2.48 16.45
C GLU A 54 8.38 -2.13 15.63
N ILE A 55 8.41 -2.37 14.33
CA ILE A 55 7.30 -2.08 13.42
C ILE A 55 6.80 -3.38 12.80
N THR A 56 5.48 -3.57 12.82
CA THR A 56 4.80 -4.67 12.13
C THR A 56 3.77 -4.10 11.17
N ALA A 57 3.80 -4.59 9.93
CA ALA A 57 2.83 -4.25 8.91
C ALA A 57 1.69 -5.26 8.90
N HIS A 58 0.46 -4.76 8.91
CA HIS A 58 -0.77 -5.53 8.81
C HIS A 58 -1.50 -5.13 7.54
N SER A 59 -2.18 -6.04 6.88
CA SER A 59 -3.07 -5.73 5.76
C SER A 59 -4.37 -6.49 5.91
N ALA A 60 -5.47 -5.75 5.94
CA ALA A 60 -6.81 -6.30 6.06
C ALA A 60 -7.77 -5.44 5.24
N LEU A 61 -7.97 -5.81 3.97
CA LEU A 61 -9.05 -5.29 3.15
C LEU A 61 -10.26 -6.19 3.37
N THR A 62 -11.40 -5.64 3.81
CA THR A 62 -12.60 -6.38 4.24
C THR A 62 -12.55 -6.92 5.68
N SER A 63 -13.72 -7.05 6.31
CA SER A 63 -13.87 -7.57 7.69
C SER A 63 -13.66 -9.09 7.81
N ASP A 64 -13.01 -9.72 6.83
CA ASP A 64 -12.72 -11.16 6.84
C ASP A 64 -11.35 -11.41 7.48
N TYR A 65 -11.36 -12.03 8.66
CA TYR A 65 -10.12 -12.38 9.37
C TYR A 65 -9.28 -13.43 8.64
N GLU A 66 -9.86 -14.23 7.74
CA GLU A 66 -9.12 -15.24 6.97
C GLU A 66 -8.18 -14.61 5.93
N ASP A 67 -8.42 -13.36 5.55
CA ASP A 67 -7.61 -12.62 4.57
C ASP A 67 -6.66 -11.60 5.21
N VAL A 68 -6.46 -11.68 6.53
CA VAL A 68 -5.46 -10.84 7.21
C VAL A 68 -4.06 -11.32 6.84
N TRP A 69 -3.23 -10.38 6.41
CA TRP A 69 -1.79 -10.59 6.27
C TRP A 69 -1.02 -9.79 7.31
N GLU A 70 0.02 -10.40 7.87
CA GLU A 70 0.91 -9.78 8.85
C GLU A 70 2.37 -10.04 8.45
N SER A 71 3.21 -9.02 8.58
CA SER A 71 4.66 -9.15 8.40
C SER A 71 5.33 -9.74 9.63
N LYS A 72 6.59 -10.16 9.50
CA LYS A 72 7.46 -10.20 10.68
C LYS A 72 7.68 -8.78 11.20
N GLU A 73 7.93 -8.68 12.49
CA GLU A 73 8.41 -7.44 13.09
C GLU A 73 9.78 -7.05 12.53
N VAL A 74 9.97 -5.75 12.31
CA VAL A 74 11.22 -5.16 11.82
C VAL A 74 11.63 -4.04 12.75
N GLU A 75 12.85 -4.11 13.27
CA GLU A 75 13.44 -3.06 14.09
C GLU A 75 13.91 -1.89 13.21
N VAL A 76 13.67 -0.67 13.68
CA VAL A 76 14.23 0.56 13.10
C VAL A 76 15.71 0.65 13.49
N VAL A 77 16.58 0.53 12.49
CA VAL A 77 18.03 0.66 12.61
C VAL A 77 18.52 1.80 11.73
N ASP A 78 19.35 2.69 12.28
CA ASP A 78 19.82 3.90 11.60
C ASP A 78 18.65 4.76 11.07
N GLY A 79 17.54 4.77 11.80
CA GLY A 79 16.32 5.49 11.44
C GLY A 79 15.52 4.89 10.28
N VAL A 80 15.76 3.64 9.88
CA VAL A 80 15.08 2.98 8.77
C VAL A 80 14.59 1.58 9.15
N ALA A 81 13.40 1.20 8.68
CA ALA A 81 12.91 -0.17 8.65
C ALA A 81 12.47 -0.51 7.21
N THR A 82 12.74 -1.73 6.73
CA THR A 82 12.40 -2.14 5.35
C THR A 82 11.61 -3.44 5.34
N PHE A 83 10.50 -3.44 4.61
CA PHE A 83 9.61 -4.59 4.45
C PHE A 83 9.59 -5.07 3.00
N GLN A 84 9.35 -6.37 2.83
CA GLN A 84 8.98 -6.99 1.56
C GLN A 84 7.51 -7.37 1.64
N VAL A 85 6.65 -6.48 1.13
CA VAL A 85 5.18 -6.62 1.22
C VAL A 85 4.67 -7.18 -0.11
N PRO A 86 3.81 -8.21 -0.13
CA PRO A 86 3.09 -8.57 -1.35
C PRO A 86 2.35 -7.33 -1.90
N THR A 87 2.51 -7.02 -3.19
CA THR A 87 2.02 -5.75 -3.76
C THR A 87 0.50 -5.61 -3.61
N ASP A 88 -0.23 -6.72 -3.74
CA ASP A 88 -1.68 -6.83 -3.52
C ASP A 88 -2.12 -6.59 -2.06
N ARG A 89 -1.18 -6.65 -1.10
CA ARG A 89 -1.41 -6.36 0.33
C ARG A 89 -1.09 -4.93 0.73
N THR A 90 -0.58 -4.09 -0.18
CA THR A 90 -0.23 -2.70 0.16
C THR A 90 -1.47 -1.83 0.39
N ALA A 91 -2.54 -2.07 -0.37
CA ALA A 91 -3.83 -1.44 -0.11
C ALA A 91 -4.43 -2.03 1.18
N GLY A 92 -4.91 -1.15 2.06
CA GLY A 92 -5.39 -1.57 3.39
C GLY A 92 -4.28 -1.89 4.37
N LEU A 93 -3.03 -1.55 4.05
CA LEU A 93 -1.91 -1.76 4.96
C LEU A 93 -1.92 -0.71 6.08
N SER A 94 -1.73 -1.17 7.31
CA SER A 94 -1.47 -0.35 8.50
C SER A 94 -0.10 -0.71 9.09
N LEU A 95 0.43 0.20 9.91
CA LEU A 95 1.70 0.01 10.59
C LEU A 95 1.49 0.15 12.09
N SER A 96 1.66 -0.95 12.81
CA SER A 96 1.77 -0.96 14.25
C SER A 96 3.22 -0.69 14.66
N LEU A 97 3.42 -0.06 15.81
CA LEU A 97 4.72 0.33 16.30
C LEU A 97 4.78 0.17 17.82
N THR A 98 5.84 -0.48 18.30
CA THR A 98 6.21 -0.50 19.72
C THR A 98 7.51 0.27 19.90
N ALA A 99 7.51 1.27 20.77
CA ALA A 99 8.71 2.06 21.03
C ALA A 99 9.40 1.66 22.35
N PRO A 100 10.75 1.70 22.45
CA PRO A 100 11.48 1.28 23.65
C PRO A 100 11.11 2.04 24.94
N TRP A 101 10.57 3.25 24.79
CA TRP A 101 10.15 4.09 25.91
C TRP A 101 8.73 3.80 26.39
N GLU A 102 7.94 3.06 25.63
CA GLU A 102 6.56 2.74 25.98
C GLU A 102 6.51 1.92 27.28
N ARG A 103 5.37 2.06 27.95
CA ARG A 103 5.06 1.34 29.19
C ARG A 103 3.68 0.73 29.04
N ARG A 104 3.04 0.30 30.13
CA ARG A 104 1.76 -0.42 30.09
C ARG A 104 0.61 0.45 29.53
N LEU A 105 0.51 0.54 28.20
CA LEU A 105 -0.44 1.37 27.46
C LEU A 105 -1.85 0.75 27.45
N GLY A 106 -1.93 -0.58 27.34
CA GLY A 106 -3.21 -1.28 27.13
C GLY A 106 -3.69 -1.25 25.68
N TYR A 107 -2.81 -0.84 24.76
CA TYR A 107 -3.01 -0.82 23.31
C TYR A 107 -1.62 -0.88 22.63
N VAL A 108 -1.59 -1.20 21.34
CA VAL A 108 -0.41 -1.05 20.47
C VAL A 108 -0.54 0.26 19.69
N THR A 109 0.53 1.06 19.63
CA THR A 109 0.51 2.32 18.88
C THR A 109 0.41 2.01 17.38
N VAL A 110 -0.44 2.75 16.66
CA VAL A 110 -0.59 2.63 15.21
C VAL A 110 -0.19 3.94 14.55
N VAL A 111 0.46 3.87 13.39
CA VAL A 111 0.80 5.04 12.59
C VAL A 111 -0.48 5.63 12.00
N ALA A 112 -0.78 6.88 12.32
CA ALA A 112 -1.82 7.62 11.63
C ALA A 112 -1.36 7.94 10.19
N MET A 113 -1.93 7.25 9.20
CA MET A 113 -1.66 7.52 7.78
C MET A 113 -2.26 8.87 7.39
N ARG A 114 -3.47 9.15 7.88
CA ARG A 114 -4.16 10.42 7.61
C ARG A 114 -4.93 10.90 8.82
N TYR A 115 -4.90 12.21 9.06
CA TYR A 115 -5.81 12.90 9.97
C TYR A 115 -6.99 13.52 9.21
N ALA A 116 -8.13 13.70 9.90
CA ALA A 116 -9.32 14.26 9.25
C ALA A 116 -9.08 15.70 8.76
N GLY A 117 -9.52 15.97 7.53
CA GLY A 117 -9.40 17.30 6.91
C GLY A 117 -8.14 17.52 6.08
N THR A 118 -7.18 16.58 6.09
CA THR A 118 -6.00 16.64 5.23
C THR A 118 -6.24 15.95 3.90
N GLN A 119 -5.44 16.22 2.89
CA GLN A 119 -5.48 15.62 1.55
C GLN A 119 -4.15 14.90 1.25
N PRO A 120 -4.13 13.93 0.31
CA PRO A 120 -2.88 13.36 -0.17
C PRO A 120 -1.88 14.44 -0.58
N GLY A 121 -0.64 14.31 -0.11
CA GLY A 121 0.43 15.29 -0.29
C GLY A 121 0.58 16.33 0.84
N ASP A 122 -0.40 16.49 1.72
CA ASP A 122 -0.30 17.42 2.85
C ASP A 122 0.79 16.98 3.84
N VAL A 123 1.66 17.92 4.21
CA VAL A 123 2.73 17.69 5.20
C VAL A 123 2.24 18.05 6.60
N ILE A 124 2.23 17.07 7.50
CA ILE A 124 1.72 17.22 8.87
C ILE A 124 2.87 17.37 9.87
N GLY A 125 2.84 18.47 10.60
CA GLY A 125 3.77 18.74 11.70
C GLY A 125 3.29 18.16 13.03
N TYR A 126 4.20 18.07 14.01
CA TYR A 126 3.87 17.63 15.37
C TYR A 126 2.77 18.48 16.04
N ARG A 127 2.77 19.79 15.79
CA ARG A 127 1.79 20.71 16.40
C ARG A 127 0.38 20.43 15.92
N ASP A 128 0.22 20.07 14.66
CA ASP A 128 -1.08 19.76 14.06
C ASP A 128 -1.50 18.36 14.50
N ALA A 129 -0.63 17.36 14.29
CA ALA A 129 -0.87 15.96 14.68
C ALA A 129 -1.38 15.83 16.12
N ARG A 130 -0.74 16.49 17.10
CA ARG A 130 -1.16 16.38 18.51
C ARG A 130 -2.53 17.00 18.83
N THR A 131 -3.07 17.82 17.94
CA THR A 131 -4.40 18.45 18.11
C THR A 131 -5.51 17.65 17.46
N GLU A 132 -5.16 16.64 16.66
CA GLU A 132 -6.12 15.88 15.91
C GLU A 132 -6.99 15.00 16.80
N ARG A 133 -8.19 14.74 16.28
CA ARG A 133 -9.26 13.99 16.96
C ARG A 133 -9.77 12.82 16.15
N ARG A 134 -9.45 12.78 14.86
CA ARG A 134 -9.82 11.69 13.97
C ARG A 134 -8.68 11.34 13.03
N ALA A 135 -8.41 10.05 12.86
CA ALA A 135 -7.40 9.52 11.96
C ALA A 135 -7.80 8.18 11.35
N THR A 136 -7.17 7.81 10.25
CA THR A 136 -7.14 6.45 9.72
C THR A 136 -5.69 5.94 9.70
N ALA A 137 -5.51 4.66 9.95
CA ALA A 137 -4.24 3.95 9.79
C ALA A 137 -4.14 3.23 8.44
N CYS A 138 -5.22 3.22 7.66
CA CYS A 138 -5.30 2.46 6.44
C CYS A 138 -4.68 3.22 5.27
N TRP A 139 -3.59 2.67 4.74
CA TRP A 139 -2.95 3.17 3.53
C TRP A 139 -3.70 2.74 2.27
N GLY A 140 -3.76 3.61 1.27
CA GLY A 140 -4.34 3.34 -0.06
C GLY A 140 -3.52 2.36 -0.91
N GLY A 141 -2.29 2.06 -0.50
CA GLY A 141 -1.40 1.13 -1.20
C GLY A 141 -0.66 1.73 -2.37
N THR A 142 -0.01 0.85 -3.14
CA THR A 142 0.78 1.19 -4.33
C THR A 142 0.89 0.00 -5.27
N THR A 143 1.13 0.26 -6.55
CA THR A 143 1.50 -0.75 -7.56
C THR A 143 2.99 -0.75 -7.86
N GLU A 144 3.75 0.17 -7.26
CA GLU A 144 5.18 0.33 -7.49
C GLU A 144 6.00 -0.78 -6.81
N GLU A 145 7.14 -1.13 -7.40
CA GLU A 145 8.09 -2.11 -6.85
C GLU A 145 8.78 -1.60 -5.57
N SER A 146 8.79 -0.27 -5.36
CA SER A 146 9.35 0.36 -4.17
C SER A 146 8.53 1.57 -3.74
N PHE A 147 8.46 1.80 -2.43
CA PHE A 147 7.77 2.95 -1.86
C PHE A 147 8.46 3.43 -0.59
N ASP A 148 8.77 4.72 -0.53
CA ASP A 148 9.35 5.36 0.64
C ASP A 148 8.26 6.08 1.46
N MET A 149 8.10 5.66 2.71
CA MET A 149 7.19 6.30 3.65
C MET A 149 7.98 6.93 4.78
N THR A 150 7.89 8.24 4.96
CA THR A 150 8.44 8.90 6.15
C THR A 150 7.39 8.97 7.24
N ILE A 151 7.64 8.32 8.36
CA ILE A 151 6.84 8.48 9.58
C ILE A 151 7.57 9.39 10.56
N ARG A 152 6.79 10.11 11.37
CA ARG A 152 7.30 10.88 12.49
C ARG A 152 6.78 10.27 13.77
N THR A 153 7.66 10.18 14.76
CA THR A 153 7.32 9.68 16.09
C THR A 153 7.74 10.70 17.15
N ARG A 154 6.94 10.75 18.21
CA ARG A 154 7.23 11.54 19.42
C ARG A 154 6.78 10.79 20.65
N LYS A 155 7.66 10.73 21.64
CA LYS A 155 7.30 10.34 23.01
C LYS A 155 6.33 11.36 23.58
N VAL A 156 5.17 10.89 24.03
CA VAL A 156 4.09 11.70 24.62
C VAL A 156 3.62 11.08 25.94
N ARG A 157 2.74 11.78 26.64
CA ARG A 157 2.12 11.30 27.89
C ARG A 157 0.67 10.92 27.61
N VAL A 158 0.35 9.65 27.78
CA VAL A 158 -0.98 9.06 27.50
C VAL A 158 -1.55 8.42 28.76
N ASP A 159 -2.85 8.16 28.78
CA ASP A 159 -3.44 7.34 29.84
C ASP A 159 -2.96 5.89 29.65
N GLY A 160 -2.50 5.26 30.73
CA GLY A 160 -2.12 3.85 30.72
C GLY A 160 -3.19 2.98 31.37
N VAL A 161 -2.89 1.68 31.53
CA VAL A 161 -3.81 0.71 32.16
C VAL A 161 -4.08 0.97 33.65
N ALA A 162 -3.21 1.71 34.32
CA ALA A 162 -3.33 2.09 35.72
C ALA A 162 -3.52 3.61 35.86
N PRO A 163 -4.05 4.11 36.99
CA PRO A 163 -4.23 5.55 37.19
C PRO A 163 -2.95 6.35 36.92
N GLY A 164 -3.09 7.40 36.12
CA GLY A 164 -2.00 8.33 35.79
C GLY A 164 -1.49 8.20 34.36
N LYS A 165 -0.65 9.16 33.98
CA LYS A 165 -0.06 9.19 32.64
C LYS A 165 1.18 8.29 32.59
N VAL A 166 1.38 7.63 31.46
CA VAL A 166 2.59 6.86 31.14
C VAL A 166 3.20 7.37 29.84
N PRO A 167 4.49 7.10 29.57
CA PRO A 167 5.06 7.38 28.26
C PRO A 167 4.40 6.50 27.20
N GLY A 168 3.86 7.13 26.16
CA GLY A 168 3.36 6.48 24.95
C GLY A 168 3.95 7.14 23.71
N THR A 169 3.44 6.77 22.55
CA THR A 169 3.94 7.27 21.27
C THR A 169 2.84 7.93 20.45
N LEU A 170 3.17 9.08 19.88
CA LEU A 170 2.42 9.69 18.78
C LEU A 170 3.19 9.36 17.50
N ALA A 171 2.56 8.64 16.58
CA ALA A 171 3.15 8.23 15.31
C ALA A 171 2.23 8.63 14.13
N TRP A 172 2.79 9.26 13.10
CA TRP A 172 2.02 9.68 11.92
C TRP A 172 2.88 9.69 10.66
N ALA A 173 2.25 9.49 9.50
CA ALA A 173 2.88 9.72 8.21
C ALA A 173 3.17 11.22 8.03
N ARG A 174 4.42 11.58 7.72
CA ARG A 174 4.82 12.98 7.55
C ARG A 174 4.04 13.65 6.43
N THR A 175 3.90 12.94 5.31
CA THR A 175 3.12 13.36 4.14
C THR A 175 1.92 12.44 4.08
N THR A 176 0.73 13.01 4.03
CA THR A 176 -0.52 12.23 3.92
C THR A 176 -0.48 11.42 2.61
N PRO A 177 -0.53 10.09 2.65
CA PRO A 177 -0.65 9.28 1.45
C PRO A 177 -2.11 9.16 1.01
N GLU A 178 -2.35 8.48 -0.11
CA GLU A 178 -3.66 7.89 -0.37
C GLU A 178 -4.08 6.99 0.80
N TRP A 179 -5.37 6.93 1.09
CA TRP A 179 -5.86 6.33 2.33
C TRP A 179 -7.21 5.65 2.14
N LEU A 180 -7.53 4.76 3.07
CA LEU A 180 -8.80 4.05 3.12
C LEU A 180 -9.52 4.32 4.46
N ALA A 181 -10.83 4.14 4.46
CA ALA A 181 -11.63 4.12 5.68
C ALA A 181 -11.25 2.91 6.57
N PRO A 182 -11.60 2.93 7.87
CA PRO A 182 -12.42 3.94 8.56
C PRO A 182 -11.61 5.09 9.18
N MET A 183 -12.28 6.23 9.30
CA MET A 183 -11.78 7.37 10.07
C MET A 183 -12.22 7.25 11.53
N ARG A 184 -11.32 6.79 12.40
CA ARG A 184 -11.55 6.50 13.82
C ARG A 184 -11.23 7.70 14.70
N ARG A 185 -11.70 7.65 15.95
CA ARG A 185 -11.35 8.66 16.97
C ARG A 185 -9.92 8.45 17.45
N VAL A 186 -9.17 9.54 17.60
CA VAL A 186 -7.84 9.55 18.22
C VAL A 186 -7.79 10.55 19.36
N TRP A 187 -6.84 10.39 20.28
CA TRP A 187 -6.70 11.25 21.46
C TRP A 187 -5.39 12.01 21.41
N ASN A 188 -5.48 13.32 21.17
CA ASN A 188 -4.30 14.16 20.95
C ASN A 188 -3.38 13.61 19.84
N GLY A 189 -4.01 13.19 18.74
CA GLY A 189 -3.34 12.55 17.60
C GLY A 189 -2.92 11.09 17.81
N VAL A 190 -2.89 10.59 19.05
CA VAL A 190 -2.45 9.22 19.35
C VAL A 190 -3.50 8.23 18.88
N MET A 191 -3.08 7.34 18.00
CA MET A 191 -3.85 6.22 17.50
C MET A 191 -3.32 4.94 18.13
N GLY A 192 -4.23 4.12 18.64
CA GLY A 192 -3.89 2.86 19.27
C GLY A 192 -4.96 1.83 18.96
N GLU A 193 -4.55 0.57 18.91
CA GLU A 193 -5.42 -0.56 18.64
C GLU A 193 -5.21 -1.69 19.65
N GLN A 194 -6.18 -2.60 19.74
CA GLN A 194 -6.12 -3.83 20.54
C GLN A 194 -6.26 -5.09 19.68
N ASP A 195 -6.54 -4.89 18.39
CA ASP A 195 -6.73 -5.90 17.34
C ASP A 195 -6.40 -5.20 16.01
N ILE A 196 -6.60 -5.86 14.88
CA ILE A 196 -6.27 -5.36 13.53
C ILE A 196 -7.22 -4.25 13.05
N ASP A 197 -6.66 -3.28 12.35
CA ASP A 197 -7.41 -2.30 11.58
C ASP A 197 -7.93 -2.87 10.26
N PHE A 198 -9.25 -3.09 10.20
CA PHE A 198 -9.94 -3.43 8.95
C PHE A 198 -10.17 -2.20 8.09
N CYS A 199 -9.67 -2.27 6.86
CA CYS A 199 -9.67 -1.18 5.90
C CYS A 199 -10.70 -1.41 4.80
N GLU A 200 -11.32 -0.32 4.37
CA GLU A 200 -12.34 -0.32 3.32
C GLU A 200 -12.22 0.94 2.46
N PRO A 201 -12.56 0.89 1.15
CA PRO A 201 -12.68 2.10 0.35
C PRO A 201 -13.55 3.14 1.07
N PRO A 202 -13.13 4.42 1.12
CA PRO A 202 -13.93 5.45 1.78
C PRO A 202 -15.32 5.49 1.13
N ALA A 203 -16.37 5.49 1.95
CA ALA A 203 -17.73 5.67 1.45
C ALA A 203 -17.78 6.95 0.61
N GLU A 204 -18.18 6.83 -0.66
CA GLU A 204 -18.32 7.99 -1.55
C GLU A 204 -19.24 9.01 -0.87
N GLY A 205 -18.69 10.21 -0.63
CA GLY A 205 -19.39 11.33 0.00
C GLY A 205 -19.90 12.33 -1.03
#